data_AF-A0A0A9ZGC8-F1
#
_entry.id   AF-A0A0A9ZGC8-F1
#
_cell.length_a   1.000
_cell.length_b   1.000
_cell.length_c   1.000
_cell.angle_alpha   90.00
_cell.angle_beta   90.00
_cell.angle_gamma   90.00
#
_symmetry.space_group_name_H-M   'P 1'
#
loop_
_entity.id
_entity.type
_entity.pdbx_description
1 polymer ?
#
loop_
_entity_poly.entity_id
_entity_poly.type
_entity_poly.pdbx_seq_one_letter_code
_entity_poly.pdbx_strand_id
1 'polypeptide(L)'
;AHAQLCRNIYCPNIYDIKYITKSCNDLRGGLQKISETLNVTRVGPQHQAGSDSLMTAAAFFCMAVQYFEGRLDDQKYLGVIYGLGHTGTGNGLRKVPTPLPWSPYY
;
A
#
# COMPACT_ATOMS: atom_id res chain seq x y z
N ALA A 1 11.92 11.71 -4.86
CA ALA A 1 12.08 12.70 -3.77
C ALA A 1 10.74 13.32 -3.35
N HIS A 2 10.09 14.15 -4.18
CA HIS A 2 8.84 14.84 -3.79
C HIS A 2 7.64 13.90 -3.47
N ALA A 3 7.39 12.87 -4.30
CA ALA A 3 6.29 11.93 -4.06
C ALA A 3 6.43 11.12 -2.74
N GLN A 4 7.66 10.86 -2.29
CA GLN A 4 7.93 10.14 -1.04
C GLN A 4 7.66 11.01 0.19
N LEU A 5 7.96 12.31 0.11
CA LEU A 5 7.68 13.25 1.20
C LEU A 5 6.16 13.39 1.41
N CYS A 6 5.41 13.58 0.31
CA CYS A 6 3.95 13.64 0.37
C CYS A 6 3.36 12.36 0.98
N ARG A 7 3.91 11.19 0.65
CA ARG A 7 3.42 9.93 1.21
C ARG A 7 3.54 9.89 2.73
N ASN A 8 4.71 10.21 3.26
CA ASN A 8 4.95 10.13 4.71
C ASN A 8 4.13 11.16 5.50
N ILE A 9 3.68 12.23 4.86
CA ILE A 9 2.86 13.28 5.48
C ILE A 9 1.36 12.97 5.37
N TYR A 10 0.88 12.59 4.18
CA TYR A 10 -0.57 12.46 3.93
C TYR A 10 -1.08 11.04 4.12
N CYS A 11 -0.26 10.02 3.87
CA CYS A 11 -0.65 8.62 3.90
C CYS A 11 0.44 7.76 4.54
N PRO A 12 0.72 7.94 5.85
CA PRO A 12 1.82 7.26 6.54
C PRO A 12 1.66 5.74 6.54
N ASN A 13 0.41 5.25 6.57
CA ASN A 13 0.09 3.82 6.60
C ASN A 13 -0.55 3.38 5.28
N ILE A 14 0.28 2.96 4.33
CA ILE A 14 -0.17 2.40 3.04
C ILE A 14 0.25 0.95 2.95
N TYR A 15 -0.68 0.10 2.55
CA TYR A 15 -0.41 -1.26 2.11
C TYR A 15 -0.83 -1.41 0.66
N ASP A 16 0.09 -1.81 -0.20
CA ASP A 16 -0.20 -2.11 -1.59
C ASP A 16 -0.51 -3.60 -1.74
N ILE A 17 -1.79 -3.92 -1.99
CA ILE A 17 -2.24 -5.31 -2.17
C ILE A 17 -1.45 -6.02 -3.29
N LYS A 18 -1.09 -5.30 -4.35
CA LYS A 18 -0.35 -5.88 -5.48
C LYS A 18 1.07 -6.27 -5.08
N TYR A 19 1.66 -5.55 -4.15
CA TYR A 19 2.96 -5.90 -3.58
C TYR A 19 2.84 -7.10 -2.64
N ILE A 20 1.84 -7.09 -1.74
CA ILE A 20 1.63 -8.17 -0.76
C ILE A 20 1.37 -9.51 -1.46
N THR A 21 0.55 -9.52 -2.51
CA THR A 21 0.21 -10.76 -3.23
C THR A 21 1.42 -11.43 -3.87
N LYS A 22 2.57 -10.76 -4.03
CA LYS A 22 3.82 -11.42 -4.45
C LYS A 22 4.31 -12.48 -3.46
N SER A 23 3.90 -12.37 -2.19
CA SER A 23 4.19 -13.36 -1.15
C SER A 23 3.18 -14.52 -1.13
N CYS A 24 2.15 -14.46 -1.98
CA CYS A 24 1.09 -15.46 -2.09
C CYS A 24 1.19 -16.15 -3.45
N ASN A 25 1.49 -17.45 -3.49
CA ASN A 25 1.77 -18.14 -4.76
C ASN A 25 0.57 -18.14 -5.73
N ASP A 26 -0.64 -18.23 -5.19
CA ASP A 26 -1.89 -18.39 -5.95
C ASP A 26 -2.56 -17.07 -6.35
N LEU A 27 -2.08 -15.93 -5.80
CA LEU A 27 -2.66 -14.60 -6.05
C LEU A 27 -1.85 -13.83 -7.10
N ARG A 28 -2.06 -14.18 -8.37
CA ARG A 28 -1.41 -13.54 -9.53
C ARG A 28 -2.42 -12.84 -10.43
N GLY A 29 -1.95 -11.84 -11.19
CA GLY A 29 -2.77 -11.08 -12.14
C GLY A 29 -3.26 -9.72 -11.61
N GLY A 30 -4.25 -9.15 -12.28
CA GLY A 30 -4.87 -7.87 -11.89
C GLY A 30 -5.86 -8.01 -10.73
N LEU A 31 -6.42 -6.88 -10.27
CA LEU A 31 -7.39 -6.83 -9.16
C LEU A 31 -8.59 -7.77 -9.37
N GLN A 32 -9.11 -7.83 -10.61
CA GLN A 32 -10.19 -8.74 -10.98
C GLN A 32 -9.82 -10.21 -10.73
N LYS A 33 -8.65 -10.63 -11.21
CA LYS A 33 -8.22 -12.02 -11.06
C LYS A 33 -7.94 -12.40 -9.60
N ILE A 34 -7.31 -11.48 -8.86
CA ILE A 34 -7.04 -11.66 -7.43
C ILE A 34 -8.36 -11.81 -6.65
N SER A 35 -9.36 -10.98 -6.97
CA SER A 35 -10.66 -11.02 -6.29
C SER A 35 -11.44 -12.30 -6.60
N GLU A 36 -11.36 -12.80 -7.83
CA GLU A 36 -11.93 -14.11 -8.20
C GLU A 36 -11.32 -15.24 -7.39
N THR A 37 -9.98 -15.29 -7.27
CA THR A 37 -9.30 -16.33 -6.47
C THR A 37 -9.68 -16.25 -4.99
N LEU A 38 -9.91 -15.04 -4.46
CA LEU A 38 -10.33 -14.81 -3.08
C LEU A 38 -11.85 -14.94 -2.86
N ASN A 39 -12.62 -15.33 -3.89
CA ASN A 39 -14.08 -15.40 -3.88
C ASN A 39 -14.76 -14.09 -3.45
N VAL A 40 -14.19 -12.95 -3.82
CA VAL A 40 -14.76 -11.63 -3.59
C VAL A 40 -15.59 -11.20 -4.80
N THR A 41 -16.88 -10.96 -4.58
CA THR A 41 -17.80 -10.49 -5.62
C THR A 41 -17.71 -8.97 -5.78
N ARG A 42 -17.66 -8.52 -7.04
CA ARG A 42 -17.70 -7.09 -7.38
C ARG A 42 -19.08 -6.50 -7.10
N VAL A 43 -19.09 -5.28 -6.55
CA VAL A 43 -20.29 -4.45 -6.44
C VAL A 43 -20.09 -3.17 -7.24
N GLY A 44 -20.94 -2.96 -8.23
CA GLY A 44 -20.87 -1.82 -9.14
C GLY A 44 -20.06 -2.08 -10.42
N PRO A 45 -20.00 -1.09 -11.32
CA PRO A 45 -19.36 -1.21 -12.63
C PRO A 45 -17.84 -1.39 -12.53
N GLN A 46 -17.26 -2.17 -13.43
CA GLN A 46 -15.81 -2.32 -13.54
C GLN A 46 -15.16 -1.05 -14.09
N HIS A 47 -13.90 -0.78 -13.71
CA HIS A 47 -13.12 0.39 -14.15
C HIS A 47 -13.66 1.74 -13.65
N GLN A 48 -14.39 1.72 -12.53
CA GLN A 48 -14.76 2.94 -11.80
C GLN A 48 -14.08 2.94 -10.44
N ALA A 49 -13.50 4.08 -10.08
CA ALA A 49 -12.71 4.23 -8.86
C ALA A 49 -13.47 3.77 -7.61
N GLY A 50 -14.77 4.08 -7.50
CA GLY A 50 -15.60 3.65 -6.36
C GLY A 50 -15.70 2.12 -6.25
N SER A 51 -16.19 1.47 -7.30
CA SER A 51 -16.32 0.00 -7.38
C SER A 51 -14.98 -0.72 -7.17
N ASP A 52 -13.92 -0.22 -7.81
CA ASP A 52 -12.58 -0.81 -7.69
C ASP A 52 -11.99 -0.60 -6.28
N SER A 53 -12.27 0.53 -5.62
CA SER A 53 -11.80 0.78 -4.25
C SER A 53 -12.47 -0.15 -3.23
N LEU A 54 -13.79 -0.37 -3.34
CA LEU A 54 -14.52 -1.32 -2.49
C LEU A 54 -13.99 -2.74 -2.68
N MET A 55 -13.80 -3.15 -3.93
CA MET A 55 -13.28 -4.46 -4.26
C MET A 55 -11.83 -4.65 -3.79
N THR A 56 -11.00 -3.61 -3.88
CA THR A 56 -9.64 -3.61 -3.32
C THR A 56 -9.65 -3.82 -1.81
N ALA A 57 -10.52 -3.11 -1.08
CA ALA A 57 -10.64 -3.27 0.36
C ALA A 57 -11.13 -4.67 0.76
N ALA A 58 -12.16 -5.19 0.09
CA ALA A 58 -12.68 -6.53 0.34
C ALA A 58 -11.63 -7.62 0.07
N ALA A 59 -10.92 -7.52 -1.06
CA ALA A 59 -9.82 -8.43 -1.40
C ALA A 59 -8.69 -8.36 -0.36
N PHE A 60 -8.34 -7.16 0.12
CA PHE A 60 -7.29 -6.98 1.12
C PHE A 60 -7.63 -7.69 2.43
N PHE A 61 -8.83 -7.48 3.00
CA PHE A 61 -9.21 -8.11 4.25
C PHE A 61 -9.35 -9.63 4.11
N CYS A 62 -9.92 -10.11 3.00
CA CYS A 62 -10.02 -11.54 2.71
C CYS A 62 -8.64 -12.20 2.64
N MET A 63 -7.72 -11.60 1.88
CA MET A 63 -6.33 -12.07 1.78
C MET A 63 -5.61 -12.05 3.14
N ALA A 64 -5.77 -10.97 3.93
CA ALA A 64 -5.12 -10.86 5.23
C ALA A 64 -5.54 -11.99 6.18
N VAL A 65 -6.82 -12.37 6.19
CA VAL A 65 -7.31 -13.49 7.01
C VAL A 65 -6.79 -14.82 6.48
N GLN A 66 -6.90 -15.08 5.16
CA GLN A 66 -6.59 -16.39 4.58
C GLN A 66 -5.08 -16.71 4.53
N TYR A 67 -4.24 -15.70 4.27
CA TYR A 67 -2.80 -15.90 4.02
C TYR A 67 -1.89 -15.39 5.14
N PHE A 68 -2.41 -14.55 6.04
CA PHE A 68 -1.60 -13.85 7.04
C PHE A 68 -2.20 -13.90 8.46
N GLU A 69 -3.19 -14.77 8.72
CA GLU A 69 -3.81 -14.91 10.05
C GLU A 69 -4.35 -13.57 10.62
N GLY A 70 -4.75 -12.66 9.72
CA GLY A 70 -5.21 -11.32 10.08
C GLY A 70 -4.11 -10.34 10.50
N ARG A 71 -2.82 -10.69 10.37
CA ARG A 71 -1.69 -9.86 10.81
C ARG A 71 -0.63 -9.73 9.72
N LEU A 72 -0.49 -8.53 9.17
CA LEU A 72 0.57 -8.22 8.21
C LEU A 72 1.84 -7.74 8.94
N ASP A 73 3.00 -8.09 8.40
CA ASP A 73 4.28 -7.60 8.88
C ASP A 73 4.58 -6.20 8.33
N ASP A 74 4.52 -5.21 9.22
CA ASP A 74 4.79 -3.82 8.87
C ASP A 74 6.22 -3.59 8.37
N GLN A 75 7.21 -4.31 8.91
CA GLN A 75 8.60 -4.16 8.47
C GLN A 75 8.77 -4.56 7.00
N LYS A 76 7.93 -5.49 6.53
CA LYS A 76 7.99 -6.01 5.17
C LYS A 76 7.07 -5.27 4.20
N TYR A 77 5.86 -4.90 4.63
CA TYR A 77 4.80 -4.45 3.73
C TYR A 77 4.41 -2.98 3.89
N LEU A 78 4.62 -2.38 5.07
CA LEU A 78 4.19 -1.01 5.34
C LEU A 78 4.93 -0.06 4.41
N GLY A 79 4.16 0.66 3.60
CA GLY A 79 4.70 1.68 2.74
C GLY A 79 5.59 1.12 1.63
N VAL A 80 5.32 -0.07 1.13
CA VAL A 80 5.95 -0.57 -0.08
C VAL A 80 4.96 -0.50 -1.22
N ILE A 81 5.32 0.22 -2.29
CA ILE A 81 4.45 0.38 -3.45
C ILE A 81 5.03 -0.46 -4.59
N TYR A 82 4.17 -1.25 -5.22
CA TYR A 82 4.54 -2.10 -6.34
C TYR A 82 5.15 -1.26 -7.47
N GLY A 83 6.31 -1.69 -7.98
CA GLY A 83 7.04 -0.98 -9.03
C GLY A 83 7.87 0.23 -8.57
N LEU A 84 7.72 0.68 -7.32
CA LEU A 84 8.45 1.83 -6.75
C LEU A 84 9.41 1.45 -5.61
N GLY A 85 9.23 0.27 -5.00
CA GLY A 85 10.17 -0.31 -4.03
C GLY A 85 9.99 0.15 -2.58
N HIS A 86 10.84 -0.39 -1.70
CA HIS A 86 10.92 -0.05 -0.27
C HIS A 86 11.72 1.25 -0.13
N THR A 87 11.17 2.27 0.52
CA THR A 87 11.96 3.43 0.98
C THR A 87 11.99 3.48 2.50
N GLY A 88 12.18 2.31 3.11
CA GLY A 88 12.53 2.18 4.51
C GLY A 88 14.00 2.55 4.67
N THR A 89 14.22 3.58 5.49
CA THR A 89 15.48 3.97 6.11
C THR A 89 16.35 2.77 6.48
N GLY A 90 17.43 2.56 5.74
CA GLY A 90 18.59 1.88 6.29
C GLY A 90 19.05 2.64 7.54
N ASN A 91 19.30 1.90 8.62
CA ASN A 91 19.87 2.37 9.88
C ASN A 91 20.83 3.56 9.70
N GLY A 92 20.39 4.72 10.16
CA GLY A 92 21.15 5.95 10.14
C GLY A 92 20.23 7.05 10.59
N LEU A 93 20.41 7.51 11.82
CA LEU A 93 19.73 8.65 12.43
C LEU A 93 19.70 9.84 11.46
N ARG A 94 18.65 9.97 10.66
CA ARG A 94 18.34 11.24 10.00
C ARG A 94 17.64 12.08 11.04
N LYS A 95 18.43 12.91 11.73
CA LYS A 95 17.94 14.10 12.42
C LYS A 95 16.96 14.77 11.45
N VAL A 96 15.69 14.86 11.84
CA VAL A 96 14.73 15.72 11.17
C VAL A 96 15.39 17.10 11.14
N PRO A 97 15.65 17.72 9.97
CA PRO A 97 16.12 19.10 9.97
C PRO A 97 15.02 19.91 10.65
N THR A 98 15.36 20.54 11.78
CA THR A 98 14.51 21.57 12.37
C THR A 98 14.08 22.52 11.26
N PRO A 99 12.77 22.82 11.11
CA PRO A 99 12.35 23.79 10.11
C PRO A 99 13.12 25.09 10.38
N LEU A 100 13.86 25.58 9.37
CA LEU A 100 14.42 26.91 9.45
C LEU A 100 13.24 27.90 9.58
N PRO A 101 13.31 28.88 10.50
CA PRO A 101 12.27 29.90 10.61
C PRO A 101 12.13 30.62 9.27
N TRP A 102 10.88 30.87 8.88
CA TRP A 102 10.52 31.61 7.67
C TRP A 102 11.35 32.90 7.56
N SER A 103 12.19 33.00 6.54
CA SER A 103 12.87 34.26 6.17
C SER A 103 12.11 34.89 5.01
N PRO A 104 11.66 36.16 5.12
CA PRO A 104 10.80 36.80 4.13
C PRO A 104 11.54 37.34 2.88
N TYR A 105 12.79 36.96 2.66
CA TYR A 105 13.55 37.39 1.48
C TYR A 105 14.11 36.19 0.70
N TYR A 106 13.26 35.65 -0.18
CA TYR A 106 13.61 35.12 -1.50
C TYR A 106 12.38 35.15 -2.41
#